data_AF-A0A3D2V857-F1
#
_entry.id   AF-A0A3D2V857-F1
#
_cell.length_a   1.000
_cell.length_b   1.000
_cell.length_c   1.000
_cell.angle_alpha   90.00
_cell.angle_beta   90.00
_cell.angle_gamma   90.00
#
_symmetry.space_group_name_H-M   'P 1'
#
loop_
_entity.id
_entity.type
_entity.pdbx_description
1 polymer ?
#
loop_
_entity_poly.entity_id
_entity_poly.type
_entity_poly.pdbx_seq_one_letter_code
_entity_poly.pdbx_strand_id
1 'polypeptide(L)'
;MQSYPQGGGMSMEARFFSFVLALVVCTCTGASYRTANFIVTASTATMAKQVAHAAEFYRKKQAIEWLGYEIPKWQTPCPIHVKSGRAIGAAGSTSFSFEHGLPSDWEMHVQGTPARILDSVIPHEVTHTVFASHFRQPLPRWADEGACTTTEHLTERQKQHVLLHKYLSSGRGIPFNRMFRLSQYPTDILPLYAQGYSVARFLIAQGGKQMFIRFLETGIKSKNWDNAVTKHYGFSDLSDLQLKWNDWVRRGSPKIQLPSAKTQLVSNKLTSK
;
A
#
# COMPACT_ATOMS: atom_id res chain seq x y z
N MET A 1 57.16 62.36 -14.08
CA MET A 1 55.94 63.19 -13.99
C MET A 1 54.82 62.37 -14.61
N GLN A 2 53.76 62.08 -13.83
CA GLN A 2 52.36 61.75 -14.20
C GLN A 2 52.08 61.28 -15.66
N SER A 3 51.27 60.28 -15.99
CA SER A 3 50.28 59.43 -15.30
C SER A 3 49.64 58.55 -16.39
N TYR A 4 49.09 57.39 -16.02
CA TYR A 4 48.34 56.45 -16.87
C TYR A 4 47.19 57.08 -17.68
N PRO A 5 46.78 56.42 -18.79
CA PRO A 5 45.43 55.82 -18.84
C PRO A 5 45.48 54.35 -19.31
N GLN A 6 44.92 53.42 -18.52
CA GLN A 6 43.54 52.91 -18.57
C GLN A 6 43.29 51.93 -19.74
N GLY A 7 42.97 50.69 -19.36
CA GLY A 7 42.87 49.55 -20.24
C GLY A 7 41.63 49.56 -21.14
N GLY A 8 41.82 49.11 -22.38
CA GLY A 8 40.75 48.73 -23.29
C GLY A 8 40.57 47.21 -23.25
N GLY A 9 39.52 46.75 -22.58
CA GLY A 9 39.05 45.38 -22.70
C GLY A 9 38.41 45.17 -24.07
N MET A 10 38.81 44.09 -24.75
CA MET A 10 38.16 43.60 -25.97
C MET A 10 36.70 43.25 -25.67
N SER A 11 35.76 44.08 -26.13
CA SER A 11 34.35 43.70 -26.25
C SER A 11 34.15 43.00 -27.59
N MET A 12 33.80 41.71 -27.57
CA MET A 12 33.22 41.03 -28.72
C MET A 12 31.71 41.32 -28.72
N GLU A 13 31.23 41.96 -29.78
CA GLU A 13 29.79 42.11 -30.02
C GLU A 13 29.12 40.74 -30.21
N ALA A 14 28.17 40.42 -29.32
CA ALA A 14 27.20 39.36 -29.54
C ALA A 14 25.90 40.01 -30.03
N ARG A 15 25.56 39.74 -31.29
CA ARG A 15 24.35 40.17 -31.97
C ARG A 15 23.10 39.75 -31.18
N PHE A 16 22.30 40.72 -30.76
CA PHE A 16 20.98 40.49 -30.16
C PHE A 16 20.01 39.94 -31.21
N PHE A 17 19.79 38.62 -31.21
CA PHE A 17 18.55 38.05 -31.74
C PHE A 17 17.51 38.06 -30.61
N SER A 18 16.60 39.03 -30.64
CA SER A 18 15.40 39.01 -29.81
C SER A 18 14.48 37.88 -30.29
N PHE A 19 14.62 36.69 -29.70
CA PHE A 19 13.57 35.69 -29.73
C PHE A 19 12.50 36.11 -28.72
N VAL A 20 11.40 36.68 -29.21
CA VAL A 20 10.16 36.75 -28.43
C VAL A 20 9.66 35.32 -28.29
N LEU A 21 10.03 34.67 -27.19
CA LEU A 21 9.46 33.39 -26.79
C LEU A 21 8.02 33.66 -26.34
N ALA A 22 7.07 33.46 -27.24
CA ALA A 22 5.66 33.39 -26.87
C ALA A 22 5.48 32.24 -25.87
N LEU A 23 5.41 32.59 -24.59
CA LEU A 23 5.12 31.64 -23.51
C LEU A 23 3.65 31.23 -23.67
N VAL A 24 3.39 30.19 -24.47
CA VAL A 24 2.10 29.51 -24.44
C VAL A 24 2.03 28.79 -23.10
N VAL A 25 1.44 29.46 -22.11
CA VAL A 25 0.99 28.80 -20.88
C VAL A 25 -0.17 27.91 -21.28
N CYS A 26 0.14 26.69 -21.71
CA CYS A 26 -0.84 25.64 -21.84
C CYS A 26 -1.19 25.22 -20.41
N THR A 27 -2.15 25.90 -19.78
CA THR A 27 -2.75 25.40 -18.55
C THR A 27 -3.51 24.13 -18.91
N CYS A 28 -2.84 22.99 -18.88
CA CYS A 28 -3.49 21.69 -18.93
C CYS A 28 -4.28 21.55 -17.61
N THR A 29 -5.45 22.17 -17.52
CA THR A 29 -6.37 21.94 -16.40
C THR A 29 -6.75 20.47 -16.47
N GLY A 30 -6.23 19.66 -15.54
CA GLY A 30 -6.62 18.27 -15.42
C GLY A 30 -8.13 18.16 -15.27
N ALA A 31 -8.74 17.18 -15.93
CA ALA A 31 -10.16 16.90 -15.76
C ALA A 31 -10.41 16.32 -14.36
N SER A 32 -11.51 16.74 -13.73
CA SER A 32 -11.90 16.26 -12.40
C SER A 32 -13.19 15.46 -12.44
N TYR A 33 -13.31 14.44 -11.57
CA TYR A 33 -14.54 13.67 -11.36
C TYR A 33 -14.74 13.38 -9.88
N ARG A 34 -15.95 13.64 -9.37
CA ARG A 34 -16.30 13.48 -7.96
C ARG A 34 -17.27 12.31 -7.74
N THR A 35 -17.01 11.54 -6.71
CA THR A 35 -17.92 10.51 -6.15
C THR A 35 -18.22 10.80 -4.68
N ALA A 36 -18.80 9.85 -3.96
CA ALA A 36 -19.14 10.01 -2.55
C ALA A 36 -17.89 10.13 -1.66
N ASN A 37 -16.86 9.34 -1.95
CA ASN A 37 -15.66 9.21 -1.13
C ASN A 37 -14.39 9.72 -1.80
N PHE A 38 -14.42 10.06 -3.10
CA PHE A 38 -13.22 10.47 -3.84
C PHE A 38 -13.45 11.69 -4.75
N ILE A 39 -12.41 12.50 -4.93
CA ILE A 39 -12.33 13.57 -5.95
C ILE A 39 -11.08 13.31 -6.78
N VAL A 40 -11.23 12.93 -8.03
CA VAL A 40 -10.11 12.49 -8.87
C VAL A 40 -9.75 13.56 -9.88
N THR A 41 -8.48 13.92 -9.97
CA THR A 41 -7.93 14.81 -10.99
C THR A 41 -6.96 14.03 -11.90
N ALA A 42 -7.19 14.05 -13.21
CA ALA A 42 -6.39 13.32 -14.20
C ALA A 42 -6.22 14.12 -15.50
N SER A 43 -5.37 13.66 -16.42
CA SER A 43 -5.18 14.31 -17.73
C SER A 43 -6.41 14.26 -18.65
N THR A 44 -7.34 13.33 -18.43
CA THR A 44 -8.57 13.18 -19.22
C THR A 44 -9.77 12.87 -18.34
N ALA A 45 -10.96 13.32 -18.76
CA ALA A 45 -12.21 13.08 -18.02
C ALA A 45 -12.54 11.58 -17.91
N THR A 46 -12.23 10.81 -18.95
CA THR A 46 -12.39 9.35 -18.95
C THR A 46 -11.54 8.70 -17.87
N MET A 47 -10.26 9.06 -17.76
CA MET A 47 -9.38 8.50 -16.73
C MET A 47 -9.83 8.90 -15.33
N ALA A 48 -10.21 10.17 -15.13
CA ALA A 48 -10.72 10.64 -13.83
C ALA A 48 -11.96 9.84 -13.39
N LYS A 49 -12.92 9.64 -14.30
CA LYS A 49 -14.13 8.84 -14.05
C LYS A 49 -13.83 7.37 -13.76
N GLN A 50 -12.97 6.74 -14.56
CA GLN A 50 -12.58 5.34 -14.38
C GLN A 50 -11.91 5.09 -13.03
N VAL A 51 -10.96 5.96 -12.65
CA VAL A 51 -10.27 5.87 -11.37
C VAL A 51 -11.23 6.10 -10.21
N ALA A 52 -12.12 7.09 -10.30
CA ALA A 52 -13.09 7.37 -9.24
C ALA A 52 -14.04 6.18 -8.99
N HIS A 53 -14.54 5.56 -10.06
CA HIS A 53 -15.39 4.37 -9.95
C HIS A 53 -14.63 3.14 -9.45
N ALA A 54 -13.38 2.95 -9.88
CA ALA A 54 -12.52 1.89 -9.37
C ALA A 54 -12.25 2.07 -7.86
N ALA A 55 -11.97 3.30 -7.41
CA ALA A 55 -11.71 3.58 -6.00
C ALA A 55 -12.93 3.28 -5.11
N GLU A 56 -14.14 3.68 -5.52
CA GLU A 56 -15.38 3.33 -4.81
C GLU A 56 -15.61 1.81 -4.77
N PHE A 57 -15.41 1.13 -5.91
CA PHE A 57 -15.55 -0.32 -6.01
C PHE A 57 -14.59 -1.03 -5.04
N TYR A 58 -13.30 -0.69 -5.08
CA TYR A 58 -12.30 -1.31 -4.21
C TYR A 58 -12.52 -0.97 -2.75
N ARG A 59 -12.96 0.25 -2.42
CA ARG A 59 -13.24 0.66 -1.05
C ARG A 59 -14.30 -0.24 -0.42
N LYS A 60 -15.43 -0.44 -1.11
CA LYS A 60 -16.49 -1.34 -0.65
C LYS A 60 -16.03 -2.80 -0.60
N LYS A 61 -15.43 -3.28 -1.69
CA LYS A 61 -14.97 -4.67 -1.81
C LYS A 61 -13.97 -5.02 -0.71
N GLN A 62 -12.96 -4.19 -0.51
CA GLN A 62 -11.89 -4.43 0.46
C GLN A 62 -12.39 -4.29 1.89
N ALA A 63 -13.28 -3.34 2.19
CA ALA A 63 -13.92 -3.26 3.50
C ALA A 63 -14.62 -4.58 3.85
N ILE A 64 -15.43 -5.12 2.94
CA ILE A 64 -16.12 -6.39 3.15
C ILE A 64 -15.13 -7.57 3.29
N GLU A 65 -14.15 -7.67 2.39
CA GLU A 65 -13.18 -8.77 2.40
C GLU A 65 -12.28 -8.78 3.65
N TRP A 66 -11.81 -7.60 4.07
CA TRP A 66 -10.90 -7.48 5.20
C TRP A 66 -11.63 -7.43 6.54
N LEU A 67 -12.69 -6.63 6.63
CA LEU A 67 -13.34 -6.29 7.90
C LEU A 67 -14.64 -7.08 8.13
N GLY A 68 -15.25 -7.60 7.07
CA GLY A 68 -16.57 -8.26 7.13
C GLY A 68 -17.76 -7.29 7.09
N TYR A 69 -17.51 -5.98 6.92
CA TYR A 69 -18.55 -4.96 6.84
C TYR A 69 -18.11 -3.79 5.95
N GLU A 70 -19.06 -2.99 5.49
CA GLU A 70 -18.79 -1.77 4.72
C GLU A 70 -18.49 -0.59 5.66
N ILE A 71 -17.43 0.17 5.39
CA ILE A 71 -17.10 1.37 6.19
C ILE A 71 -17.99 2.57 5.80
N PRO A 72 -18.44 3.39 6.76
CA PRO A 72 -19.27 4.58 6.50
C PRO A 72 -18.62 5.54 5.52
N LYS A 73 -19.41 6.35 4.80
CA LYS A 73 -18.87 7.41 3.94
C LYS A 73 -18.01 8.39 4.74
N TRP A 74 -16.93 8.88 4.15
CA TRP A 74 -16.12 9.92 4.78
C TRP A 74 -16.82 11.28 4.69
N GLN A 75 -16.59 12.14 5.68
CA GLN A 75 -17.13 13.50 5.68
C GLN A 75 -16.52 14.32 4.54
N THR A 76 -15.20 14.20 4.37
CA THR A 76 -14.44 14.82 3.28
C THR A 76 -13.96 13.75 2.32
N PRO A 77 -14.31 13.82 1.02
CA PRO A 77 -13.79 12.91 0.01
C PRO A 77 -12.26 12.98 -0.09
N CYS A 78 -11.61 11.84 -0.33
CA CYS A 78 -10.18 11.75 -0.57
C CYS A 78 -9.83 12.28 -1.98
N PRO A 79 -8.98 13.31 -2.12
CA PRO A 79 -8.41 13.72 -3.39
C PRO A 79 -7.47 12.64 -3.95
N ILE A 80 -7.63 12.31 -5.23
CA ILE A 80 -6.72 11.44 -5.99
C ILE A 80 -6.11 12.22 -7.15
N HIS A 81 -4.80 12.33 -7.19
CA HIS A 81 -4.03 12.91 -8.29
C HIS A 81 -3.46 11.81 -9.18
N VAL A 82 -3.84 11.79 -10.46
CA VAL A 82 -3.52 10.71 -11.39
C VAL A 82 -2.51 11.16 -12.44
N LYS A 83 -1.35 10.50 -12.47
CA LYS A 83 -0.33 10.65 -13.52
C LYS A 83 -0.22 9.37 -14.36
N SER A 84 -0.97 9.31 -15.46
CA SER A 84 -0.98 8.17 -16.36
C SER A 84 -0.03 8.31 -17.55
N GLY A 85 0.71 7.26 -17.91
CA GLY A 85 1.56 7.24 -19.09
C GLY A 85 2.09 5.85 -19.45
N ARG A 86 2.47 5.63 -20.71
CA ARG A 86 2.93 4.30 -21.20
C ARG A 86 4.28 3.86 -20.63
N ALA A 87 5.17 4.80 -20.31
CA ALA A 87 6.51 4.54 -19.80
C ALA A 87 6.67 4.88 -18.30
N ILE A 88 5.56 4.97 -17.56
CA ILE A 88 5.56 5.31 -16.14
C ILE A 88 5.40 4.02 -15.33
N GLY A 89 6.32 3.79 -14.38
CA GLY A 89 6.22 2.69 -13.43
C GLY A 89 5.00 2.84 -12.52
N ALA A 90 4.35 1.72 -12.20
CA ALA A 90 3.23 1.72 -11.26
C ALA A 90 3.71 2.09 -9.86
N ALA A 91 3.13 3.13 -9.28
CA ALA A 91 3.41 3.55 -7.91
C ALA A 91 2.26 4.41 -7.40
N GLY A 92 2.09 4.44 -6.08
CA GLY A 92 1.17 5.33 -5.41
C GLY A 92 1.69 5.75 -4.05
N SER A 93 1.00 6.72 -3.46
CA SER A 93 1.17 7.10 -2.07
C SER A 93 -0.12 7.66 -1.52
N THR A 94 -0.51 7.22 -0.34
CA THR A 94 -1.64 7.76 0.40
C THR A 94 -1.16 8.33 1.73
N SER A 95 -1.47 9.60 1.97
CA SER A 95 -1.24 10.27 3.26
C SER A 95 -2.56 10.67 3.91
N PHE A 96 -2.55 10.68 5.23
CA PHE A 96 -3.66 11.09 6.08
C PHE A 96 -3.14 11.37 7.49
N SER A 97 -3.91 12.13 8.25
CA SER A 97 -3.73 12.34 9.68
C SER A 97 -4.88 11.71 10.46
N PHE A 98 -4.76 11.63 11.78
CA PHE A 98 -5.85 11.20 12.65
C PHE A 98 -6.28 12.37 13.56
N GLU A 99 -7.48 12.91 13.32
CA GLU A 99 -8.12 13.89 14.18
C GLU A 99 -9.17 13.18 15.04
N HIS A 100 -8.99 13.22 16.37
CA HIS A 100 -9.87 12.51 17.32
C HIS A 100 -10.05 11.01 16.98
N GLY A 101 -9.02 10.38 16.42
CA GLY A 101 -9.06 8.98 15.99
C GLY A 101 -9.82 8.73 14.69
N LEU A 102 -10.26 9.76 13.97
CA LEU A 102 -10.83 9.63 12.64
C LEU A 102 -9.81 10.09 11.60
N PRO A 103 -9.65 9.38 10.48
CA PRO A 103 -8.80 9.85 9.40
C PRO A 103 -9.29 11.20 8.84
N SER A 104 -8.37 12.15 8.70
CA SER A 104 -8.55 13.46 8.08
C SER A 104 -7.44 13.72 7.05
N ASP A 105 -7.56 14.82 6.30
CA ASP A 105 -6.51 15.33 5.41
C ASP A 105 -5.95 14.28 4.44
N TRP A 106 -6.88 13.52 3.84
CA TRP A 106 -6.54 12.55 2.84
C TRP A 106 -5.83 13.20 1.66
N GLU A 107 -4.81 12.54 1.14
CA GLU A 107 -4.23 12.85 -0.14
C GLU A 107 -3.69 11.57 -0.77
N MET A 108 -4.09 11.29 -2.01
CA MET A 108 -3.66 10.12 -2.75
C MET A 108 -3.03 10.53 -4.08
N HIS A 109 -1.82 10.06 -4.33
CA HIS A 109 -1.14 10.21 -5.62
C HIS A 109 -0.98 8.85 -6.25
N VAL A 110 -1.35 8.71 -7.52
CA VAL A 110 -1.23 7.46 -8.26
C VAL A 110 -0.61 7.68 -9.63
N GLN A 111 0.27 6.78 -10.03
CA GLN A 111 0.93 6.84 -11.33
C GLN A 111 1.14 5.46 -11.96
N GLY A 112 1.25 5.44 -13.28
CA GLY A 112 1.52 4.23 -14.04
C GLY A 112 0.82 4.19 -15.39
N THR A 113 0.76 3.02 -16.02
CA THR A 113 -0.12 2.82 -17.17
C THR A 113 -1.59 2.82 -16.71
N PRO A 114 -2.56 3.19 -17.58
CA PRO A 114 -3.98 3.17 -17.20
C PRO A 114 -4.43 1.83 -16.62
N ALA A 115 -3.97 0.71 -17.20
CA ALA A 115 -4.26 -0.61 -16.68
C ALA A 115 -3.71 -0.83 -15.26
N ARG A 116 -2.41 -0.55 -15.04
CA ARG A 116 -1.76 -0.76 -13.73
C ARG A 116 -2.32 0.16 -12.64
N ILE A 117 -2.73 1.38 -13.00
CA ILE A 117 -3.38 2.29 -12.05
C ILE A 117 -4.68 1.64 -11.56
N LEU A 118 -5.51 1.15 -12.48
CA LEU A 118 -6.83 0.62 -12.13
C LEU A 118 -6.79 -0.72 -11.40
N ASP A 119 -5.91 -1.64 -11.77
CA ASP A 119 -5.93 -3.02 -11.25
C ASP A 119 -4.82 -3.34 -10.24
N SER A 120 -3.93 -2.39 -9.94
CA SER A 120 -2.80 -2.59 -9.04
C SER A 120 -2.63 -1.44 -8.05
N VAL A 121 -2.50 -0.20 -8.52
CA VAL A 121 -2.20 0.95 -7.64
C VAL A 121 -3.43 1.35 -6.83
N ILE A 122 -4.59 1.58 -7.48
CA ILE A 122 -5.82 1.94 -6.77
C ILE A 122 -6.23 0.89 -5.72
N PRO A 123 -6.25 -0.43 -6.00
CA PRO A 123 -6.54 -1.39 -4.94
C PRO A 123 -5.54 -1.33 -3.77
N HIS A 124 -4.26 -1.10 -4.04
CA HIS A 124 -3.26 -0.93 -2.97
C HIS A 124 -3.58 0.29 -2.10
N GLU A 125 -3.64 1.47 -2.71
CA GLU A 125 -3.83 2.74 -2.00
C GLU A 125 -5.17 2.81 -1.26
N VAL A 126 -6.24 2.25 -1.84
CA VAL A 126 -7.54 2.18 -1.17
C VAL A 126 -7.50 1.26 0.05
N THR A 127 -6.66 0.23 0.07
CA THR A 127 -6.53 -0.66 1.23
C THR A 127 -6.01 0.13 2.45
N HIS A 128 -5.05 1.05 2.26
CA HIS A 128 -4.61 1.95 3.33
C HIS A 128 -5.76 2.76 3.91
N THR A 129 -6.63 3.33 3.05
CA THR A 129 -7.78 4.14 3.52
C THR A 129 -8.80 3.30 4.31
N VAL A 130 -9.01 2.05 3.91
CA VAL A 130 -9.89 1.10 4.61
C VAL A 130 -9.31 0.76 5.99
N PHE A 131 -8.01 0.50 6.06
CA PHE A 131 -7.32 0.22 7.31
C PHE A 131 -7.28 1.42 8.24
N ALA A 132 -6.97 2.62 7.74
CA ALA A 132 -7.01 3.84 8.52
C ALA A 132 -8.40 4.08 9.14
N SER A 133 -9.46 3.87 8.35
CA SER A 133 -10.86 4.03 8.81
C SER A 133 -11.24 3.05 9.93
N HIS A 134 -10.69 1.83 9.88
CA HIS A 134 -10.95 0.78 10.85
C HIS A 134 -10.09 0.88 12.11
N PHE A 135 -8.77 0.92 11.95
CA PHE A 135 -7.81 0.84 13.06
C PHE A 135 -7.67 2.16 13.82
N ARG A 136 -7.91 3.30 13.16
CA ARG A 136 -7.90 4.62 13.79
C ARG A 136 -6.58 5.00 14.47
N GLN A 137 -5.50 4.34 14.05
CA GLN A 137 -4.13 4.54 14.50
C GLN A 137 -3.18 3.95 13.45
N PRO A 138 -1.89 4.36 13.45
CA PRO A 138 -0.90 3.77 12.56
C PRO A 138 -0.73 2.27 12.77
N LEU A 139 -0.69 1.52 11.67
CA LEU A 139 -0.35 0.10 11.66
C LEU A 139 1.16 -0.12 11.67
N PRO A 140 1.65 -1.28 12.16
CA PRO A 140 3.02 -1.70 11.90
C PRO A 140 3.28 -1.76 10.39
N ARG A 141 4.37 -1.15 9.94
CA ARG A 141 4.60 -0.92 8.50
C ARG A 141 4.65 -2.20 7.67
N TRP A 142 5.20 -3.29 8.23
CA TRP A 142 5.21 -4.59 7.55
C TRP A 142 3.80 -5.11 7.24
N ALA A 143 2.84 -4.85 8.14
CA ALA A 143 1.48 -5.36 8.06
C ALA A 143 0.63 -4.53 7.10
N ASP A 144 0.78 -3.21 7.18
CA ASP A 144 0.10 -2.26 6.31
C ASP A 144 0.51 -2.46 4.85
N GLU A 145 1.81 -2.28 4.56
CA GLU A 145 2.37 -2.45 3.21
C GLU A 145 2.16 -3.87 2.69
N GLY A 146 2.43 -4.87 3.54
CA GLY A 146 2.32 -6.27 3.14
C GLY A 146 0.90 -6.68 2.74
N ALA A 147 -0.11 -6.21 3.48
CA ALA A 147 -1.50 -6.45 3.16
C ALA A 147 -1.94 -5.68 1.91
N CYS A 148 -1.55 -4.41 1.76
CA CYS A 148 -1.86 -3.60 0.58
C CYS A 148 -1.27 -4.25 -0.69
N THR A 149 -0.02 -4.71 -0.64
CA THR A 149 0.61 -5.44 -1.75
C THR A 149 -0.11 -6.75 -2.11
N THR A 150 -0.85 -7.39 -1.20
CA THR A 150 -1.64 -8.59 -1.58
C THR A 150 -2.76 -8.29 -2.58
N THR A 151 -3.20 -7.03 -2.66
CA THR A 151 -4.26 -6.57 -3.56
C THR A 151 -3.76 -6.12 -4.92
N GLU A 152 -2.45 -5.94 -5.08
CA GLU A 152 -1.81 -5.58 -6.32
C GLU A 152 -1.94 -6.68 -7.38
N HIS A 153 -1.69 -6.30 -8.64
CA HIS A 153 -1.65 -7.25 -9.72
C HIS A 153 -0.57 -8.31 -9.55
N LEU A 154 -0.79 -9.48 -10.16
CA LEU A 154 0.11 -10.63 -10.09
C LEU A 154 1.57 -10.28 -10.45
N THR A 155 1.78 -9.41 -11.44
CA THR A 155 3.13 -9.00 -11.88
C THR A 155 3.89 -8.23 -10.80
N GLU A 156 3.22 -7.33 -10.07
CA GLU A 156 3.85 -6.54 -9.01
C GLU A 156 4.14 -7.42 -7.79
N ARG A 157 3.19 -8.28 -7.44
CA ARG A 157 3.37 -9.32 -6.42
C ARG A 157 4.52 -10.28 -6.72
N GLN A 158 4.72 -10.66 -7.99
CA GLN A 158 5.82 -11.53 -8.39
C GLN A 158 7.17 -10.84 -8.26
N LYS A 159 7.28 -9.54 -8.54
CA LYS A 159 8.51 -8.77 -8.30
C LYS A 159 8.90 -8.81 -6.82
N GLN A 160 7.93 -8.63 -5.92
CA GLN A 160 8.17 -8.71 -4.47
C GLN A 160 8.67 -10.09 -4.04
N HIS A 161 8.14 -11.16 -4.64
CA HIS A 161 8.62 -12.52 -4.38
C HIS A 161 10.07 -12.73 -4.83
N VAL A 162 10.46 -12.23 -6.01
CA VAL A 162 11.85 -12.29 -6.50
C VAL A 162 12.79 -11.49 -5.59
N LEU A 163 12.37 -10.27 -5.21
CA LEU A 163 13.13 -9.41 -4.31
C LEU A 163 13.31 -10.04 -2.92
N LEU A 164 12.28 -10.70 -2.40
CA LEU A 164 12.36 -11.43 -1.13
C LEU A 164 13.50 -12.45 -1.15
N HIS A 165 13.56 -13.31 -2.17
CA HIS A 165 14.60 -14.31 -2.27
C HIS A 165 16.00 -13.67 -2.28
N LYS A 166 16.16 -12.58 -3.03
CA LYS A 166 17.41 -11.80 -3.06
C LYS A 166 17.78 -11.26 -1.69
N TYR A 167 16.84 -10.68 -0.94
CA TYR A 167 17.14 -10.10 0.38
C TYR A 167 17.45 -11.16 1.42
N LEU A 168 16.71 -12.28 1.43
CA LEU A 168 16.99 -13.38 2.34
C LEU A 168 18.34 -14.03 2.03
N SER A 169 18.68 -14.28 0.76
CA SER A 169 19.94 -14.91 0.39
C SER A 169 21.17 -14.01 0.60
N SER A 170 20.98 -12.69 0.69
CA SER A 170 22.05 -11.71 0.95
C SER A 170 22.14 -11.28 2.42
N GLY A 171 21.41 -11.95 3.33
CA GLY A 171 21.42 -11.61 4.76
C GLY A 171 20.73 -10.28 5.11
N ARG A 172 19.97 -9.71 4.18
CA ARG A 172 19.19 -8.47 4.37
C ARG A 172 17.76 -8.71 4.90
N GLY A 173 17.43 -9.94 5.27
CA GLY A 173 16.16 -10.26 5.92
C GLY A 173 16.01 -9.53 7.26
N ILE A 174 14.79 -9.16 7.61
CA ILE A 174 14.50 -8.46 8.87
C ILE A 174 14.04 -9.51 9.90
N PRO A 175 14.71 -9.68 11.06
CA PRO A 175 14.22 -10.57 12.11
C PRO A 175 12.80 -10.22 12.56
N PHE A 176 11.92 -11.21 12.77
CA PHE A 176 10.50 -10.99 13.05
C PHE A 176 10.28 -10.28 14.38
N ASN A 177 11.08 -10.59 15.40
CA ASN A 177 11.09 -9.88 16.68
C ASN A 177 11.35 -8.36 16.53
N ARG A 178 12.05 -7.94 15.48
CA ARG A 178 12.24 -6.53 15.10
C ARG A 178 11.10 -6.05 14.20
N MET A 179 10.84 -6.76 13.10
CA MET A 179 9.90 -6.34 12.06
C MET A 179 8.49 -6.08 12.63
N PHE A 180 7.99 -6.96 13.50
CA PHE A 180 6.64 -6.84 14.05
C PHE A 180 6.46 -5.62 14.96
N ARG A 181 7.56 -5.07 15.48
CA ARG A 181 7.57 -3.94 16.41
C ARG A 181 7.93 -2.62 15.73
N LEU A 182 8.21 -2.61 14.42
CA LEU A 182 8.53 -1.39 13.67
C LEU A 182 7.31 -0.47 13.56
N SER A 183 7.39 0.70 14.18
CA SER A 183 6.45 1.82 14.00
C SER A 183 6.91 2.81 12.94
N GLN A 184 8.21 2.82 12.62
CA GLN A 184 8.83 3.70 11.62
C GLN A 184 9.50 2.87 10.52
N TYR A 185 9.71 3.50 9.35
CA TYR A 185 10.45 2.88 8.27
C TYR A 185 11.92 2.65 8.69
N PRO A 186 12.48 1.45 8.45
CA PRO A 186 13.91 1.22 8.63
C PRO A 186 14.70 2.02 7.58
N THR A 187 15.99 2.27 7.81
CA THR A 187 16.87 2.93 6.83
C THR A 187 16.86 2.20 5.48
N ASP A 188 16.89 0.87 5.52
CA ASP A 188 16.72 0.02 4.34
C ASP A 188 15.26 -0.46 4.24
N ILE A 189 14.45 0.32 3.52
CA ILE A 189 13.00 0.07 3.38
C ILE A 189 12.68 -1.11 2.47
N LEU A 190 13.54 -1.46 1.52
CA LEU A 190 13.16 -2.38 0.44
C LEU A 190 12.88 -3.82 0.92
N PRO A 191 13.65 -4.38 1.87
CA PRO A 191 13.31 -5.67 2.47
C PRO A 191 11.98 -5.67 3.20
N LEU A 192 11.55 -4.53 3.77
CA LEU A 192 10.28 -4.42 4.50
C LEU A 192 9.10 -4.71 3.57
N TYR A 193 9.09 -4.15 2.36
CA TYR A 193 8.02 -4.39 1.38
C TYR A 193 7.94 -5.87 0.98
N ALA A 194 9.06 -6.43 0.53
CA ALA A 194 9.11 -7.81 0.05
C ALA A 194 8.78 -8.83 1.16
N GLN A 195 9.35 -8.62 2.35
CA GLN A 195 9.13 -9.50 3.50
C GLN A 195 7.74 -9.31 4.11
N GLY A 196 7.28 -8.08 4.27
CA GLY A 196 5.93 -7.75 4.74
C GLY A 196 4.87 -8.40 3.88
N TYR A 197 4.97 -8.26 2.54
CA TYR A 197 4.08 -8.93 1.59
C TYR A 197 4.08 -10.45 1.77
N SER A 198 5.27 -11.06 1.85
CA SER A 198 5.38 -12.51 1.99
C SER A 198 4.76 -13.03 3.28
N VAL A 199 4.98 -12.35 4.40
CA VAL A 199 4.44 -12.71 5.71
C VAL A 199 2.93 -12.48 5.77
N ALA A 200 2.43 -11.34 5.27
CA ALA A 200 1.00 -11.09 5.17
C ALA A 200 0.31 -12.18 4.34
N ARG A 201 0.86 -12.53 3.17
CA ARG A 201 0.36 -13.62 2.32
C ARG A 201 0.36 -14.96 3.06
N PHE A 202 1.41 -15.29 3.81
CA PHE A 202 1.53 -16.53 4.57
C PHE A 202 0.47 -16.64 5.68
N LEU A 203 0.23 -15.55 6.42
CA LEU A 203 -0.75 -15.50 7.50
C LEU A 203 -2.19 -15.51 6.97
N ILE A 204 -2.47 -14.71 5.93
CA ILE A 204 -3.79 -14.67 5.27
C ILE A 204 -4.13 -16.04 4.68
N ALA A 205 -3.17 -16.77 4.13
CA ALA A 205 -3.44 -18.09 3.56
C ALA A 205 -3.77 -19.17 4.63
N GLN A 206 -3.44 -18.93 5.90
CA GLN A 206 -3.77 -19.83 7.02
C GLN A 206 -5.09 -19.50 7.70
N GLY A 207 -5.48 -18.23 7.74
CA GLY A 207 -6.62 -17.77 8.54
C GLY A 207 -7.66 -16.94 7.80
N GLY A 208 -7.37 -16.55 6.56
CA GLY A 208 -8.13 -15.53 5.83
C GLY A 208 -7.85 -14.10 6.34
N LYS A 209 -8.38 -13.12 5.59
CA LYS A 209 -8.16 -11.69 5.85
C LYS A 209 -8.73 -11.23 7.20
N GLN A 210 -9.91 -11.70 7.59
CA GLN A 210 -10.53 -11.28 8.86
C GLN A 210 -9.78 -11.83 10.09
N MET A 211 -9.16 -13.01 10.01
CA MET A 211 -8.27 -13.49 11.09
C MET A 211 -7.01 -12.63 11.16
N PHE A 212 -6.46 -12.23 10.01
CA PHE A 212 -5.34 -11.31 9.95
C PHE A 212 -5.65 -9.96 10.62
N ILE A 213 -6.84 -9.39 10.38
CA ILE A 213 -7.28 -8.16 11.07
C ILE A 213 -7.36 -8.37 12.59
N ARG A 214 -8.03 -9.42 13.08
CA ARG A 214 -8.12 -9.70 14.52
C ARG A 214 -6.75 -9.94 15.18
N PHE A 215 -5.83 -10.53 14.43
CA PHE A 215 -4.44 -10.69 14.85
C PHE A 215 -3.75 -9.34 15.03
N LEU A 216 -3.87 -8.43 14.06
CA LEU A 216 -3.31 -7.08 14.16
C LEU A 216 -3.94 -6.30 15.32
N GLU A 217 -5.27 -6.32 15.48
CA GLU A 217 -5.95 -5.68 16.62
C GLU A 217 -5.38 -6.16 17.96
N THR A 218 -5.17 -7.48 18.10
CA THR A 218 -4.61 -8.08 19.31
C THR A 218 -3.18 -7.61 19.54
N GLY A 219 -2.31 -7.67 18.53
CA GLY A 219 -0.90 -7.28 18.66
C GLY A 219 -0.71 -5.78 18.89
N ILE A 220 -1.53 -4.93 18.27
CA ILE A 220 -1.49 -3.47 18.47
C ILE A 220 -1.93 -3.10 19.88
N LYS A 221 -3.01 -3.73 20.39
CA LYS A 221 -3.54 -3.47 21.73
C LYS A 221 -2.60 -3.96 22.82
N SER A 222 -2.08 -5.18 22.70
CA SER A 222 -1.28 -5.81 23.75
C SER A 222 0.21 -5.43 23.71
N LYS A 223 0.71 -5.00 22.54
CA LYS A 223 2.15 -4.89 22.22
C LYS A 223 2.93 -6.21 22.42
N ASN A 224 2.24 -7.32 22.65
CA ASN A 224 2.79 -8.65 22.83
C ASN A 224 2.46 -9.50 21.60
N TRP A 225 3.34 -9.40 20.60
CA TRP A 225 3.20 -10.09 19.33
C TRP A 225 3.39 -11.61 19.41
N ASP A 226 4.17 -12.09 20.38
CA ASP A 226 4.34 -13.52 20.63
C ASP A 226 3.00 -14.13 21.08
N ASN A 227 2.35 -13.52 22.07
CA ASN A 227 1.01 -13.96 22.49
C ASN A 227 -0.01 -13.83 21.34
N ALA A 228 0.01 -12.72 20.59
CA ALA A 228 -0.91 -12.53 19.47
C ALA A 228 -0.76 -13.64 18.42
N VAL A 229 0.47 -14.04 18.07
CA VAL A 229 0.68 -15.08 17.07
C VAL A 229 0.29 -16.47 17.60
N THR A 230 0.54 -16.75 18.88
CA THR A 230 0.06 -17.98 19.54
C THR A 230 -1.46 -18.06 19.53
N LYS A 231 -2.14 -16.98 19.91
CA LYS A 231 -3.59 -16.93 20.00
C LYS A 231 -4.29 -17.16 18.66
N HIS A 232 -3.80 -16.55 17.59
CA HIS A 232 -4.50 -16.53 16.31
C HIS A 232 -4.04 -17.60 15.33
N TYR A 233 -2.78 -18.03 15.40
CA TYR A 233 -2.20 -18.97 14.44
C TYR A 233 -1.58 -20.22 15.08
N GLY A 234 -1.52 -20.31 16.41
CA GLY A 234 -0.95 -21.46 17.11
C GLY A 234 0.57 -21.59 17.01
N PHE A 235 1.27 -20.53 16.58
CA PHE A 235 2.75 -20.49 16.65
C PHE A 235 3.20 -20.22 18.08
N SER A 236 4.26 -20.88 18.54
CA SER A 236 4.72 -20.73 19.93
C SER A 236 5.13 -19.29 20.25
N ASP A 237 5.77 -18.61 19.30
CA ASP A 237 6.20 -17.22 19.37
C ASP A 237 6.56 -16.70 17.95
N LEU A 238 7.10 -15.49 17.85
CA LEU A 238 7.57 -14.92 16.58
C LEU A 238 8.77 -15.68 15.97
N SER A 239 9.58 -16.35 16.77
CA SER A 239 10.73 -17.13 16.28
C SER A 239 10.24 -18.41 15.58
N ASP A 240 9.28 -19.11 16.18
CA ASP A 240 8.60 -20.27 15.57
C ASP A 240 7.90 -19.87 14.27
N LEU A 241 7.17 -18.75 14.27
CA LEU A 241 6.58 -18.19 13.07
C LEU A 241 7.65 -17.93 11.97
N GLN A 242 8.79 -17.31 12.33
CA GLN A 242 9.86 -17.03 11.37
C GLN A 242 10.45 -18.30 10.77
N LEU A 243 10.69 -19.33 11.59
CA LEU A 243 11.24 -20.61 11.12
C LEU A 243 10.28 -21.32 10.15
N LYS A 244 9.00 -21.39 10.49
CA LYS A 244 7.97 -22.02 9.64
C LYS A 244 7.72 -21.22 8.36
N TRP A 245 7.75 -19.90 8.43
CA TRP A 245 7.68 -19.03 7.26
C TRP A 245 8.92 -19.21 6.35
N ASN A 246 10.13 -19.26 6.92
CA ASN A 246 11.36 -19.51 6.15
C ASN A 246 11.31 -20.86 5.42
N ASP A 247 10.81 -21.91 6.09
CA ASP A 247 10.61 -23.22 5.44
C ASP A 247 9.61 -23.13 4.27
N TRP A 248 8.48 -22.46 4.48
CA TRP A 248 7.48 -22.25 3.44
C TRP A 248 8.05 -21.47 2.23
N VAL A 249 8.83 -20.42 2.48
CA VAL A 249 9.53 -19.67 1.41
C VAL A 249 10.53 -20.57 0.68
N ARG A 250 11.32 -21.36 1.41
CA ARG A 250 12.30 -22.30 0.84
C ARG A 250 11.65 -23.33 -0.09
N ARG A 251 10.43 -23.78 0.23
CA ARG A 251 9.64 -24.71 -0.60
C ARG A 251 8.94 -24.05 -1.80
N GLY A 252 9.26 -22.79 -2.11
CA GLY A 252 8.66 -22.07 -3.23
C GLY A 252 7.30 -21.45 -2.92
N SER A 253 6.98 -21.23 -1.64
CA SER A 253 5.72 -20.64 -1.20
C SER A 253 4.46 -21.34 -1.74
N PRO A 254 4.32 -22.66 -1.57
CA PRO A 254 3.19 -23.42 -2.11
C PRO A 254 1.85 -22.91 -1.55
N LYS A 255 0.77 -23.10 -2.32
CA LYS A 255 -0.58 -22.69 -1.94
C LYS A 255 -0.99 -23.40 -0.64
N ILE A 256 -1.30 -22.63 0.40
CA ILE A 256 -1.85 -23.14 1.65
C ILE A 256 -3.36 -23.29 1.45
N GLN A 257 -3.90 -24.48 1.69
CA GLN A 257 -5.33 -24.72 1.70
C GLN A 257 -5.86 -24.43 3.10
N LEU A 258 -6.85 -23.55 3.20
CA LEU A 258 -7.64 -23.42 4.42
C LEU A 258 -8.37 -24.75 4.65
N PRO A 259 -8.42 -25.28 5.88
CA PRO A 259 -9.42 -26.30 6.20
C PRO A 259 -10.78 -25.74 5.77
N SER A 260 -11.49 -26.44 4.89
CA SER A 260 -12.86 -26.04 4.58
C SER A 260 -13.61 -25.93 5.91
N ALA A 261 -14.43 -24.88 6.05
CA ALA A 261 -15.35 -24.79 7.17
C ALA A 261 -16.26 -26.03 7.08
N LYS A 262 -15.88 -27.12 7.75
CA LYS A 262 -16.69 -28.32 7.83
C LYS A 262 -17.97 -27.89 8.54
N THR A 263 -19.05 -27.88 7.79
CA THR A 263 -20.43 -27.95 8.25
C THR A 263 -20.52 -28.89 9.45
N GLN A 264 -20.51 -28.33 10.67
CA GLN A 264 -21.00 -29.05 11.85
C GLN A 264 -22.52 -29.06 11.74
N LEU A 265 -23.05 -29.96 10.91
CA LEU A 265 -24.39 -30.49 11.14
C LEU A 265 -24.28 -31.33 12.41
N VAL A 266 -24.56 -30.71 13.54
CA VAL A 266 -24.85 -31.41 14.78
C VAL A 266 -26.07 -32.29 14.50
N SER A 267 -25.82 -33.58 14.29
CA SER A 267 -26.84 -34.61 14.37
C SER A 267 -27.31 -34.65 15.82
N ASN A 268 -28.36 -33.89 16.12
CA ASN A 268 -29.17 -34.12 17.31
C ASN A 268 -29.81 -35.50 17.12
N LYS A 269 -29.18 -36.52 17.71
CA LYS A 269 -29.86 -37.76 18.05
C LYS A 269 -31.06 -37.40 18.91
N LEU A 270 -32.26 -37.58 18.34
CA LEU A 270 -33.50 -37.71 19.09
C LEU A 270 -33.34 -38.91 20.04
N THR A 271 -33.17 -38.64 21.32
CA THR A 271 -33.66 -39.53 22.38
C THR A 271 -34.99 -38.96 22.84
N SER A 272 -36.08 -39.47 22.26
CA SER A 272 -37.39 -39.45 22.89
C SER A 272 -37.68 -40.87 23.38
N LYS A 273 -38.23 -40.89 24.59
CA LYS A 273 -38.86 -42.02 25.27
C LYS A 273 -39.90 -42.74 24.41
#